data_AF-A0A6A1W2A7-F1
#
_entry.id   AF-A0A6A1W2A7-F1
#
_cell.length_a   1.000
_cell.length_b   1.000
_cell.length_c   1.000
_cell.angle_alpha   90.00
_cell.angle_beta   90.00
_cell.angle_gamma   90.00
#
_symmetry.space_group_name_H-M   'P 1'
#
loop_
_entity.id
_entity.type
_entity.pdbx_description
1 polymer ?
#
loop_
_entity_poly.entity_id
_entity_poly.type
_entity_poly.pdbx_seq_one_letter_code
_entity_poly.pdbx_strand_id
1 'polypeptide(L)'
;MGPLLETFYNYFKDEHLNSPLKRLWKRISDEMRECIQCISQHHQALEMYDTEYELTCISPLLDVLQTLDEERVTQHLREINARVAREEYDPDRDNAEVVSVMYEILMFPILLDDQSLFTEFETFIEAIDNKHELALEGQQQFPGVYALFFFKRRVRSVGHRLAGSMGKLRRVTELEPLQPLLKKFIGLLETEVLPFIPETSRPRSKLDRVSIWLGIKSLLGFLEPPAFEEGILERYPIFLDLVLNHISGDSTSLEALQDGEHEKQRRHFLYFLLHQVPVSSNFSVLTRKKACQVMPAVKNGGISTRKICCYLERGVWI
;
A
#
# COMPACT_ATOMS: atom_id res chain seq x y z
N MET A 1 19.21 25.27 -6.91
CA MET A 1 18.16 26.00 -6.17
C MET A 1 16.95 25.09 -6.17
N GLY A 2 16.64 24.46 -5.03
CA GLY A 2 15.43 23.64 -4.90
C GLY A 2 14.17 24.50 -5.00
N PRO A 3 12.99 23.89 -5.25
CA PRO A 3 11.74 24.63 -5.26
C PRO A 3 11.46 25.20 -3.87
N LEU A 4 11.08 26.48 -3.79
CA LEU A 4 10.75 27.20 -2.55
C LEU A 4 9.34 26.82 -2.07
N LEU A 5 9.22 25.64 -1.46
CA LEU A 5 7.94 25.06 -1.04
C LEU A 5 7.36 25.76 0.19
N GLU A 6 8.15 26.50 0.97
CA GLU A 6 7.72 27.24 2.16
C GLU A 6 6.65 28.29 1.84
N THR A 7 6.64 28.76 0.59
CA THR A 7 5.63 29.67 0.05
C THR A 7 4.19 29.14 0.26
N PHE A 8 4.02 27.82 0.29
CA PHE A 8 2.72 27.16 0.46
C PHE A 8 2.28 26.99 1.92
N TYR A 9 3.10 27.33 2.91
CA TYR A 9 2.79 27.10 4.33
C TYR A 9 1.41 27.64 4.76
N ASN A 10 1.02 28.79 4.23
CA ASN A 10 -0.27 29.42 4.54
C ASN A 10 -1.33 29.23 3.44
N TYR A 11 -1.17 28.23 2.56
CA TYR A 11 -2.05 28.03 1.41
C TYR A 11 -3.53 27.98 1.78
N PHE A 12 -3.90 27.25 2.83
CA PHE A 12 -5.30 27.14 3.26
C PHE A 12 -5.80 28.36 4.05
N LYS A 13 -4.91 29.24 4.52
CA LYS A 13 -5.29 30.52 5.15
C LYS A 13 -5.60 31.61 4.13
N ASP A 14 -5.18 31.43 2.88
CA ASP A 14 -5.46 32.35 1.79
C ASP A 14 -6.83 32.04 1.17
N GLU A 15 -7.82 32.86 1.51
CA GLU A 15 -9.20 32.75 1.04
C GLU A 15 -9.39 33.23 -0.42
N HIS A 16 -8.42 33.96 -0.98
CA HIS A 16 -8.55 34.52 -2.32
C HIS A 16 -8.21 33.48 -3.40
N LEU A 17 -9.24 32.96 -4.08
CA LEU A 17 -9.09 31.97 -5.17
C LEU A 17 -8.15 32.40 -6.31
N ASN A 18 -7.99 33.71 -6.51
CA ASN A 18 -7.16 34.28 -7.57
C ASN A 18 -5.82 34.85 -7.07
N SER A 19 -5.42 34.53 -5.84
CA SER A 19 -4.17 35.02 -5.29
C SER A 19 -2.97 34.50 -6.11
N PRO A 20 -1.82 35.18 -6.03
CA PRO A 20 -0.57 34.69 -6.63
C PRO A 20 -0.23 33.26 -6.16
N LEU A 21 -0.54 32.93 -4.91
CA LEU A 21 -0.28 31.62 -4.32
C LEU A 21 -1.11 30.51 -4.98
N LYS A 22 -2.43 30.73 -5.13
CA LYS A 22 -3.32 29.78 -5.82
C LYS A 22 -2.94 29.61 -7.29
N ARG A 23 -2.60 30.71 -7.97
CA ARG A 23 -2.14 30.68 -9.37
C ARG A 23 -0.83 29.94 -9.54
N LEU A 24 0.11 30.11 -8.61
CA LEU A 24 1.38 29.40 -8.62
C LEU A 24 1.17 27.89 -8.45
N TRP A 25 0.38 27.48 -7.45
CA TRP A 25 0.05 26.08 -7.25
C TRP A 25 -0.63 25.46 -8.48
N LYS A 26 -1.59 26.17 -9.07
CA LYS A 26 -2.24 25.74 -10.31
C LYS A 26 -1.22 25.49 -11.43
N ARG A 27 -0.30 26.43 -11.64
CA ARG A 27 0.73 26.27 -12.68
C ARG A 27 1.65 25.07 -12.41
N ILE A 28 2.10 24.88 -11.18
CA ILE A 28 2.91 23.71 -10.79
C ILE A 28 2.11 22.43 -11.02
N SER A 29 0.81 22.44 -10.68
CA SER A 29 -0.08 21.31 -10.90
C SER A 29 -0.24 20.96 -12.38
N ASP A 30 -0.40 21.96 -13.23
CA ASP A 30 -0.50 21.81 -14.69
C ASP A 30 0.83 21.26 -15.27
N GLU A 31 1.98 21.72 -14.78
CA GLU A 31 3.29 21.22 -15.22
C GLU A 31 3.53 19.76 -14.79
N MET A 32 3.17 19.39 -13.56
CA MET A 32 3.26 18.01 -13.08
C MET A 32 2.30 17.05 -13.79
N ARG A 33 1.26 17.58 -14.46
CA ARG A 33 0.24 16.76 -15.13
C ARG A 33 0.80 15.90 -16.25
N GLU A 34 1.78 16.43 -16.98
CA GLU A 34 2.32 15.81 -18.19
C GLU A 34 3.83 15.52 -18.07
N CYS A 35 4.45 15.84 -16.93
CA CYS A 35 5.90 15.76 -16.76
C CYS A 35 6.33 14.95 -15.53
N ILE A 36 6.74 13.71 -15.79
CA ILE A 36 7.36 12.79 -14.81
C ILE A 36 8.57 13.40 -14.10
N GLN A 37 9.37 14.19 -14.81
CA GLN A 37 10.54 14.85 -14.22
C GLN A 37 10.13 15.94 -13.21
N CYS A 38 9.06 16.70 -13.50
CA CYS A 38 8.51 17.68 -12.56
C CYS A 38 7.96 16.99 -11.30
N ILE A 39 7.21 15.90 -11.48
CA ILE A 39 6.72 15.06 -10.36
C ILE A 39 7.91 14.60 -9.49
N SER A 40 8.94 14.04 -10.12
CA SER A 40 10.10 13.51 -9.41
C SER A 40 10.85 14.60 -8.64
N GLN A 41 11.03 15.78 -9.23
CA GLN A 41 11.67 16.92 -8.55
C GLN A 41 10.83 17.46 -7.40
N HIS A 42 9.50 17.49 -7.53
CA HIS A 42 8.60 17.91 -6.48
C HIS A 42 8.69 16.97 -5.27
N HIS A 43 8.57 15.66 -5.47
CA HIS A 43 8.66 14.69 -4.37
C HIS A 43 10.07 14.58 -3.79
N GLN A 44 11.13 14.75 -4.60
CA GLN A 44 12.51 14.85 -4.09
C GLN A 44 12.71 16.09 -3.20
N ALA A 45 12.05 17.20 -3.53
CA ALA A 45 12.09 18.38 -2.68
C ALA A 45 11.36 18.12 -1.36
N LEU A 46 10.19 17.47 -1.37
CA LEU A 46 9.50 17.06 -0.14
C LEU A 46 10.38 16.18 0.75
N GLU A 47 11.06 15.18 0.17
CA GLU A 47 12.00 14.31 0.87
C GLU A 47 13.20 15.09 1.45
N MET A 48 13.73 16.06 0.70
CA MET A 48 14.77 16.97 1.20
C MET A 48 14.28 17.77 2.41
N TYR A 49 13.05 18.31 2.39
CA TYR A 49 12.50 19.01 3.56
C TYR A 49 12.32 18.09 4.78
N ASP A 50 11.87 16.87 4.58
CA ASP A 50 11.68 15.88 5.66
C ASP A 50 13.03 15.46 6.30
N THR A 51 14.09 15.37 5.49
CA THR A 51 15.41 14.92 5.95
C THR A 51 16.32 16.02 6.47
N GLU A 52 16.23 17.25 5.95
CA GLU A 52 17.13 18.35 6.31
C GLU A 52 16.64 19.19 7.50
N TYR A 53 15.34 19.17 7.80
CA TYR A 53 14.73 20.00 8.85
C TYR A 53 14.22 19.18 10.04
N GLU A 54 14.10 19.83 11.20
CA GLU A 54 13.50 19.19 12.37
C GLU A 54 12.00 18.93 12.13
N LEU A 55 11.56 17.69 12.36
CA LEU A 55 10.19 17.23 12.09
C LEU A 55 9.12 18.15 12.72
N THR A 56 9.35 18.62 13.95
CA THR A 56 8.42 19.49 14.69
C THR A 56 8.21 20.86 14.02
N CYS A 57 9.20 21.34 13.26
CA CYS A 57 9.13 22.60 12.55
C CYS A 57 8.54 22.42 11.14
N ILE A 58 8.89 21.34 10.47
CA ILE A 58 8.56 21.16 9.05
C ILE A 58 7.24 20.42 8.82
N SER A 59 6.76 19.63 9.78
CA SER A 59 5.53 18.84 9.64
C SER A 59 4.31 19.66 9.19
N PRO A 60 4.05 20.89 9.69
CA PRO A 60 2.86 21.62 9.25
C PRO A 60 2.95 22.06 7.77
N LEU A 61 4.16 22.26 7.23
CA LEU A 61 4.34 22.52 5.80
C LEU A 61 4.08 21.26 4.99
N LEU A 62 4.66 20.12 5.40
CA LEU A 62 4.52 18.84 4.72
C LEU A 62 3.06 18.39 4.71
N ASP A 63 2.32 18.57 5.80
CA ASP A 63 0.89 18.27 5.89
C ASP A 63 0.08 19.10 4.87
N VAL A 64 0.41 20.39 4.71
CA VAL A 64 -0.23 21.25 3.70
C VAL A 64 0.09 20.76 2.29
N LEU A 65 1.36 20.49 1.98
CA LEU A 65 1.78 20.04 0.66
C LEU A 65 1.19 18.67 0.31
N GLN A 66 1.19 17.73 1.25
CA GLN A 66 0.55 16.43 1.09
C GLN A 66 -0.95 16.59 0.77
N THR A 67 -1.67 17.45 1.50
CA THR A 67 -3.09 17.72 1.22
C THR A 67 -3.30 18.27 -0.19
N LEU A 68 -2.39 19.14 -0.65
CA LEU A 68 -2.45 19.73 -1.99
C LEU A 68 -2.16 18.71 -3.09
N ASP A 69 -1.21 17.81 -2.87
CA ASP A 69 -0.92 16.71 -3.79
C ASP A 69 -2.09 15.72 -3.86
N GLU A 70 -2.67 15.36 -2.72
CA GLU A 70 -3.87 14.53 -2.67
C GLU A 70 -5.03 15.16 -3.44
N GLU A 71 -5.28 16.47 -3.26
CA GLU A 71 -6.30 17.22 -4.01
C GLU A 71 -6.04 17.22 -5.51
N ARG A 72 -4.82 17.58 -5.92
CA ARG A 72 -4.41 17.67 -7.32
C ARG A 72 -4.54 16.32 -8.01
N VAL A 73 -3.96 15.27 -7.43
CA VAL A 73 -3.95 13.93 -8.03
C VAL A 73 -5.36 13.35 -8.07
N THR A 74 -6.16 13.53 -7.02
CA THR A 74 -7.58 13.10 -7.03
C THR A 74 -8.36 13.78 -8.14
N GLN A 75 -8.21 15.10 -8.31
CA GLN A 75 -8.90 15.84 -9.35
C GLN A 75 -8.46 15.41 -10.75
N HIS A 76 -7.17 15.15 -10.94
CA HIS A 76 -6.65 14.62 -12.19
C HIS A 76 -7.26 13.25 -12.55
N LEU A 77 -7.29 12.32 -11.60
CA LEU A 77 -7.91 11.00 -11.79
C LEU A 77 -9.39 11.12 -12.16
N ARG A 78 -10.14 11.99 -11.48
CA ARG A 78 -11.57 12.24 -11.79
C ARG A 78 -11.77 12.70 -13.22
N GLU A 79 -10.92 13.61 -13.69
CA GLU A 79 -11.03 14.13 -15.05
C GLU A 79 -10.75 13.04 -16.09
N ILE A 80 -9.73 12.21 -15.88
CA ILE A 80 -9.44 11.07 -16.77
C ILE A 80 -10.58 10.05 -16.73
N ASN A 81 -11.01 9.64 -15.53
CA ASN A 81 -12.12 8.70 -15.34
C ASN A 81 -13.39 9.19 -16.05
N ALA A 82 -13.70 10.48 -15.94
CA ALA A 82 -14.85 11.08 -16.60
C ALA A 82 -14.72 11.08 -18.14
N ARG A 83 -13.52 11.37 -18.68
CA ARG A 83 -13.27 11.25 -20.14
C ARG A 83 -13.41 9.81 -20.62
N VAL A 84 -12.87 8.86 -19.86
CA VAL A 84 -12.97 7.42 -20.18
C VAL A 84 -14.44 6.96 -20.16
N ALA A 85 -15.21 7.36 -19.16
CA ALA A 85 -16.63 7.02 -19.03
C ALA A 85 -17.52 7.65 -20.12
N ARG A 86 -17.15 8.82 -20.63
CA ARG A 86 -17.84 9.48 -21.76
C ARG A 86 -17.35 9.00 -23.14
N GLU A 87 -16.44 8.03 -23.19
CA GLU A 87 -15.80 7.57 -24.43
C GLU A 87 -15.03 8.67 -25.18
N GLU A 88 -14.63 9.74 -24.48
CA GLU A 88 -13.85 10.87 -25.02
C GLU A 88 -12.34 10.65 -24.90
N TYR A 89 -11.92 9.57 -24.24
CA TYR A 89 -10.52 9.22 -24.03
C TYR A 89 -9.86 8.76 -25.33
N ASP A 90 -8.75 9.41 -25.68
CA ASP A 90 -7.95 9.17 -26.86
C ASP A 90 -6.52 8.79 -26.47
N PRO A 91 -6.10 7.52 -26.68
CA PRO A 91 -4.75 7.07 -26.34
C PRO A 91 -3.63 7.93 -26.94
N ASP A 92 -3.77 8.45 -28.16
CA ASP A 92 -2.69 9.20 -28.80
C ASP A 92 -2.49 10.59 -28.17
N ARG A 93 -3.53 11.13 -27.53
CA ARG A 93 -3.52 12.45 -26.90
C ARG A 93 -3.36 12.40 -25.38
N ASP A 94 -4.02 11.44 -24.73
CA ASP A 94 -4.10 11.35 -23.26
C ASP A 94 -2.97 10.52 -22.64
N ASN A 95 -2.15 9.82 -23.43
CA ASN A 95 -1.13 8.90 -22.89
C ASN A 95 -0.15 9.58 -21.93
N ALA A 96 0.31 10.80 -22.24
CA ALA A 96 1.24 11.51 -21.37
C ALA A 96 0.66 11.80 -19.97
N GLU A 97 -0.61 12.20 -19.91
CA GLU A 97 -1.32 12.43 -18.64
C GLU A 97 -1.52 11.12 -17.86
N VAL A 98 -1.93 10.04 -18.54
CA VAL A 98 -2.13 8.70 -17.96
C VAL A 98 -0.82 8.16 -17.38
N VAL A 99 0.27 8.20 -18.15
CA VAL A 99 1.57 7.70 -17.67
C VAL A 99 2.07 8.54 -16.50
N SER A 100 1.91 9.87 -16.55
CA SER A 100 2.37 10.77 -15.47
C SER A 100 1.64 10.52 -14.16
N VAL A 101 0.31 10.40 -14.18
CA VAL A 101 -0.47 10.12 -12.95
C VAL A 101 -0.23 8.70 -12.42
N MET A 102 -0.06 7.71 -13.32
CA MET A 102 0.33 6.36 -12.93
C MET A 102 1.72 6.33 -12.27
N TYR A 103 2.69 6.99 -12.89
CA TYR A 103 4.04 7.11 -12.36
C TYR A 103 4.00 7.70 -10.96
N GLU A 104 3.31 8.82 -10.77
CA GLU A 104 3.25 9.50 -9.48
C GLU A 104 2.70 8.61 -8.37
N ILE A 105 1.54 7.98 -8.58
CA ILE A 105 0.90 7.17 -7.55
C ILE A 105 1.68 5.89 -7.27
N LEU A 106 2.24 5.25 -8.32
CA LEU A 106 2.98 4.00 -8.18
C LEU A 106 4.42 4.20 -7.66
N MET A 107 5.00 5.39 -7.83
CA MET A 107 6.29 5.73 -7.22
C MET A 107 6.13 6.22 -5.78
N PHE A 108 5.07 6.97 -5.48
CA PHE A 108 4.82 7.59 -4.18
C PHE A 108 3.53 7.06 -3.54
N PRO A 109 3.51 5.80 -3.07
CA PRO A 109 2.30 5.14 -2.59
C PRO A 109 1.70 5.77 -1.32
N ILE A 110 2.41 6.67 -0.64
CA ILE A 110 1.85 7.48 0.46
C ILE A 110 0.57 8.21 0.05
N LEU A 111 0.43 8.59 -1.23
CA LEU A 111 -0.77 9.22 -1.78
C LEU A 111 -2.02 8.34 -1.64
N LEU A 112 -1.86 7.01 -1.60
CA LEU A 112 -2.96 6.06 -1.40
C LEU A 112 -3.49 6.03 0.05
N ASP A 113 -2.91 6.84 0.93
CA ASP A 113 -3.46 7.09 2.26
C ASP A 113 -4.73 7.97 2.22
N ASP A 114 -4.99 8.76 1.16
CA ASP A 114 -6.23 9.51 0.98
C ASP A 114 -7.36 8.61 0.43
N GLN A 115 -8.53 8.62 1.07
CA GLN A 115 -9.66 7.77 0.66
C GLN A 115 -10.21 8.13 -0.72
N SER A 116 -10.26 9.43 -1.05
CA SER A 116 -10.82 9.86 -2.34
C SER A 116 -9.90 9.43 -3.47
N LEU A 117 -8.59 9.68 -3.32
CA LEU A 117 -7.56 9.25 -4.25
C LEU A 117 -7.57 7.72 -4.41
N PHE A 118 -7.61 6.97 -3.31
CA PHE A 118 -7.70 5.51 -3.35
C PHE A 118 -8.90 5.04 -4.19
N THR A 119 -10.07 5.64 -4.00
CA THR A 119 -11.31 5.24 -4.71
C THR A 119 -11.25 5.59 -6.21
N GLU A 120 -10.76 6.79 -6.55
CA GLU A 120 -10.62 7.23 -7.94
C GLU A 120 -9.55 6.43 -8.67
N PHE A 121 -8.45 6.10 -7.99
CA PHE A 121 -7.37 5.31 -8.55
C PHE A 121 -7.79 3.86 -8.82
N GLU A 122 -8.64 3.27 -7.97
CA GLU A 122 -9.24 1.96 -8.22
C GLU A 122 -10.00 1.95 -9.55
N THR A 123 -10.86 2.95 -9.74
CA THR A 123 -11.68 3.11 -10.96
C THR A 123 -10.79 3.34 -12.18
N PHE A 124 -9.76 4.17 -12.01
CA PHE A 124 -8.81 4.50 -13.06
C PHE A 124 -8.02 3.27 -13.54
N ILE A 125 -7.40 2.51 -12.63
CA ILE A 125 -6.62 1.32 -13.03
C ILE A 125 -7.51 0.30 -13.72
N GLU A 126 -8.73 0.08 -13.23
CA GLU A 126 -9.67 -0.82 -13.90
C GLU A 126 -10.05 -0.32 -15.30
N ALA A 127 -10.33 0.97 -15.46
CA ALA A 127 -10.74 1.54 -16.74
C ALA A 127 -9.60 1.52 -17.76
N ILE A 128 -8.38 1.86 -17.35
CA ILE A 128 -7.19 1.86 -18.20
C ILE A 128 -6.78 0.43 -18.55
N ASP A 129 -6.77 -0.53 -17.62
CA ASP A 129 -6.39 -1.92 -17.91
C ASP A 129 -7.35 -2.61 -18.91
N ASN A 130 -8.61 -2.20 -18.91
CA ASN A 130 -9.60 -2.70 -19.87
C ASN A 130 -9.37 -2.13 -21.29
N LYS A 131 -8.74 -0.96 -21.41
CA LYS A 131 -8.43 -0.31 -22.71
C LYS A 131 -7.03 -0.63 -23.21
N HIS A 132 -6.08 -0.74 -22.29
CA HIS A 132 -4.66 -0.96 -22.52
C HIS A 132 -4.20 -2.11 -21.62
N GLU A 133 -3.51 -3.10 -22.18
CA GLU A 133 -2.87 -4.10 -21.34
C GLU A 133 -1.73 -3.44 -20.56
N LEU A 134 -1.95 -3.17 -19.27
CA LEU A 134 -0.92 -2.55 -18.43
C LEU A 134 0.22 -3.56 -18.20
N ALA A 135 1.41 -3.15 -18.63
CA ALA A 135 2.66 -3.87 -18.46
C ALA A 135 3.79 -2.90 -18.11
N LEU A 136 4.78 -3.37 -17.35
CA LEU A 136 5.98 -2.62 -17.03
C LEU A 136 7.11 -3.04 -17.97
N GLU A 137 7.83 -2.06 -18.52
CA GLU A 137 9.00 -2.31 -19.35
C GLU A 137 10.29 -2.30 -18.51
N GLY A 138 11.12 -3.33 -18.67
CA GLY A 138 12.46 -3.40 -18.08
C GLY A 138 12.51 -3.73 -16.58
N GLN A 139 13.59 -3.30 -15.93
CA GLN A 139 13.89 -3.55 -14.50
C GLN A 139 13.39 -2.43 -13.56
N GLN A 140 12.52 -1.55 -14.04
CA GLN A 140 12.01 -0.43 -13.25
C GLN A 140 11.21 -0.94 -12.04
N GLN A 141 11.40 -0.31 -10.89
CA GLN A 141 10.72 -0.67 -9.65
C GLN A 141 9.71 0.43 -9.31
N PHE A 142 8.45 0.02 -9.14
CA PHE A 142 7.34 0.89 -8.77
C PHE A 142 6.73 0.38 -7.45
N PRO A 143 7.20 0.85 -6.28
CA PRO A 143 6.78 0.30 -4.99
C PRO A 143 5.27 0.25 -4.79
N GLY A 144 4.53 1.24 -5.31
CA GLY A 144 3.07 1.30 -5.25
C GLY A 144 2.35 0.21 -6.02
N VAL A 145 3.02 -0.56 -6.89
CA VAL A 145 2.44 -1.76 -7.50
C VAL A 145 2.01 -2.77 -6.43
N TYR A 146 2.78 -2.94 -5.36
CA TYR A 146 2.39 -3.83 -4.28
C TYR A 146 1.25 -3.25 -3.42
N ALA A 147 1.00 -1.94 -3.46
CA ALA A 147 -0.18 -1.34 -2.84
C ALA A 147 -1.49 -1.73 -3.56
N LEU A 148 -1.42 -2.10 -4.85
CA LEU A 148 -2.56 -2.61 -5.61
C LEU A 148 -3.17 -3.89 -5.01
N PHE A 149 -2.42 -4.62 -4.19
CA PHE A 149 -2.93 -5.81 -3.53
C PHE A 149 -4.08 -5.53 -2.55
N PHE A 150 -4.15 -4.32 -2.03
CA PHE A 150 -5.14 -3.88 -1.05
C PHE A 150 -6.45 -3.39 -1.68
N PHE A 151 -6.51 -3.30 -3.01
CA PHE A 151 -7.69 -2.92 -3.77
C PHE A 151 -8.63 -4.11 -4.01
N LYS A 152 -9.78 -3.86 -4.64
CA LYS A 152 -10.70 -4.91 -5.08
C LYS A 152 -10.05 -5.89 -6.04
N ARG A 153 -10.71 -7.04 -6.19
CA ARG A 153 -10.25 -8.22 -6.95
C ARG A 153 -9.68 -7.90 -8.34
N ARG A 154 -10.30 -7.00 -9.11
CA ARG A 154 -9.87 -6.66 -10.46
C ARG A 154 -8.52 -5.95 -10.45
N VAL A 155 -8.40 -4.83 -9.73
CA VAL A 155 -7.14 -4.09 -9.56
C VAL A 155 -6.06 -4.95 -8.89
N ARG A 156 -6.43 -5.82 -7.93
CA ARG A 156 -5.49 -6.79 -7.35
C ARG A 156 -4.89 -7.74 -8.38
N SER A 157 -5.68 -8.18 -9.36
CA SER A 157 -5.18 -9.02 -10.47
C SER A 157 -4.16 -8.27 -11.32
N VAL A 158 -4.39 -6.98 -11.58
CA VAL A 158 -3.41 -6.09 -12.24
C VAL A 158 -2.13 -6.02 -11.41
N GLY A 159 -2.26 -5.75 -10.10
CA GLY A 159 -1.14 -5.76 -9.16
C GLY A 159 -0.31 -7.04 -9.21
N HIS A 160 -0.94 -8.22 -9.27
CA HIS A 160 -0.21 -9.48 -9.39
C HIS A 160 0.56 -9.61 -10.70
N ARG A 161 -0.02 -9.15 -11.82
CA ARG A 161 0.62 -9.19 -13.14
C ARG A 161 1.84 -8.26 -13.18
N LEU A 162 1.68 -7.03 -12.69
CA LEU A 162 2.75 -6.03 -12.62
C LEU A 162 3.85 -6.40 -11.62
N ALA A 163 3.48 -6.88 -10.42
CA ALA A 163 4.46 -7.36 -9.45
C ALA A 163 5.22 -8.59 -9.97
N GLY A 164 4.57 -9.42 -10.78
CA GLY A 164 5.19 -10.57 -11.43
C GLY A 164 6.35 -10.18 -12.36
N SER A 165 6.28 -9.04 -13.05
CA SER A 165 7.38 -8.55 -13.89
C SER A 165 8.49 -7.87 -13.08
N MET A 166 8.17 -7.24 -11.94
CA MET A 166 9.15 -6.65 -11.03
C MET A 166 9.94 -7.69 -10.21
N GLY A 167 9.35 -8.87 -10.00
CA GLY A 167 9.91 -9.93 -9.19
C GLY A 167 9.65 -9.75 -7.69
N LYS A 168 10.37 -10.54 -6.88
CA LYS A 168 10.23 -10.55 -5.43
C LYS A 168 11.10 -9.48 -4.76
N LEU A 169 10.57 -8.94 -3.66
CA LEU A 169 11.23 -7.98 -2.79
C LEU A 169 12.27 -8.68 -1.93
N ARG A 170 13.55 -8.32 -2.14
CA ARG A 170 14.68 -9.03 -1.52
C ARG A 170 15.19 -8.37 -0.25
N ARG A 171 15.08 -7.05 -0.19
CA ARG A 171 15.68 -6.21 0.86
C ARG A 171 14.63 -5.33 1.50
N VAL A 172 14.84 -4.97 2.77
CA VAL A 172 13.98 -4.04 3.51
C VAL A 172 13.83 -2.69 2.79
N THR A 173 14.89 -2.21 2.14
CA THR A 173 14.90 -0.94 1.40
C THR A 173 13.86 -0.88 0.29
N GLU A 174 13.51 -2.02 -0.31
CA GLU A 174 12.51 -2.10 -1.39
C GLU A 174 11.08 -2.03 -0.83
N LEU A 175 10.91 -2.28 0.47
CA LEU A 175 9.63 -2.19 1.18
C LEU A 175 9.42 -0.82 1.85
N GLU A 176 10.48 -0.02 2.04
CA GLU A 176 10.44 1.29 2.71
C GLU A 176 9.31 2.20 2.23
N PRO A 177 9.07 2.40 0.92
CA PRO A 177 8.03 3.31 0.45
C PRO A 177 6.62 2.87 0.86
N LEU A 178 6.40 1.58 1.16
CA LEU A 178 5.11 1.03 1.57
C LEU A 178 4.90 1.05 3.08
N GLN A 179 5.95 1.31 3.87
CA GLN A 179 5.90 1.25 5.33
C GLN A 179 4.84 2.15 5.96
N PRO A 180 4.58 3.38 5.47
CA PRO A 180 3.49 4.20 6.01
C PRO A 180 2.12 3.53 5.88
N LEU A 181 1.81 2.97 4.71
CA LEU A 181 0.57 2.24 4.47
C LEU A 181 0.50 0.95 5.30
N LEU A 182 1.60 0.19 5.38
CA LEU A 182 1.67 -1.04 6.17
C LEU A 182 1.44 -0.77 7.65
N LYS A 183 2.06 0.27 8.20
CA LYS A 183 1.88 0.70 9.59
C LYS A 183 0.41 0.97 9.88
N LYS A 184 -0.26 1.70 8.99
CA LYS A 184 -1.68 1.99 9.09
C LYS A 184 -2.53 0.72 9.02
N PHE A 185 -2.31 -0.12 8.01
CA PHE A 185 -3.11 -1.33 7.81
C PHE A 185 -2.94 -2.34 8.95
N ILE A 186 -1.72 -2.50 9.46
CA ILE A 186 -1.46 -3.35 10.63
C ILE A 186 -2.12 -2.76 11.88
N GLY A 187 -2.06 -1.44 12.08
CA GLY A 187 -2.78 -0.77 13.18
C GLY A 187 -4.30 -0.92 13.12
N LEU A 188 -4.89 -0.92 11.91
CA LEU A 188 -6.31 -1.21 11.69
C LEU A 188 -6.68 -2.68 11.99
N LEU A 189 -5.72 -3.61 11.86
CA LEU A 189 -5.93 -5.01 12.25
C LEU A 189 -5.83 -5.21 13.76
N GLU A 190 -4.98 -4.44 14.43
CA GLU A 190 -4.82 -4.45 15.89
C GLU A 190 -6.05 -3.89 16.60
N THR A 191 -6.56 -2.75 16.14
CA THR A 191 -7.63 -2.04 16.84
C THR A 191 -9.00 -2.51 16.34
N GLU A 192 -9.75 -3.27 17.15
CA GLU A 192 -11.16 -3.65 16.82
C GLU A 192 -12.11 -2.44 16.75
N VAL A 193 -11.70 -1.31 17.32
CA VAL A 193 -12.41 -0.03 17.31
C VAL A 193 -11.64 0.93 16.41
N LEU A 194 -12.33 1.58 15.46
CA LEU A 194 -11.70 2.60 14.61
C LEU A 194 -10.95 3.61 15.50
N PRO A 195 -9.64 3.85 15.28
CA PRO A 195 -8.94 4.89 16.00
C PRO A 195 -9.63 6.24 15.75
N PHE A 196 -9.69 7.07 16.79
CA PHE A 196 -10.13 8.46 16.69
C PHE A 196 -9.27 9.15 15.62
N ILE A 197 -9.89 9.50 14.50
CA ILE A 197 -9.22 10.20 13.39
C ILE A 197 -9.08 11.64 13.86
N PRO A 198 -7.85 12.16 14.12
CA PRO A 198 -7.68 13.59 14.30
C PRO A 198 -8.24 14.30 13.07
N GLU A 199 -8.91 15.45 13.26
CA GLU A 199 -9.54 16.25 12.21
C GLU A 199 -8.52 16.66 11.13
N THR A 200 -8.25 15.76 10.21
CA THR A 200 -7.61 16.05 8.94
C THR A 200 -8.72 16.51 8.00
N SER A 201 -8.44 17.52 7.17
CA SER A 201 -9.41 18.08 6.22
C SER A 201 -9.95 17.04 5.24
N ARG A 202 -9.19 15.94 5.02
CA ARG A 202 -9.52 14.88 4.07
C ARG A 202 -9.53 13.48 4.70
N PRO A 203 -10.58 12.66 4.43
CA PRO A 203 -10.68 11.32 4.98
C PRO A 203 -9.54 10.41 4.53
N ARG A 204 -8.86 9.80 5.49
CA ARG A 204 -7.85 8.76 5.24
C ARG A 204 -8.51 7.46 4.77
N SER A 205 -7.81 6.67 3.97
CA SER A 205 -8.30 5.40 3.39
C SER A 205 -8.74 4.42 4.47
N LYS A 206 -10.00 3.96 4.38
CA LYS A 206 -10.64 2.99 5.26
C LYS A 206 -10.85 1.73 4.45
N LEU A 207 -10.03 0.73 4.70
CA LEU A 207 -10.20 -0.60 4.14
C LEU A 207 -10.90 -1.50 5.15
N ASP A 208 -11.77 -2.36 4.65
CA ASP A 208 -12.31 -3.44 5.47
C ASP A 208 -11.20 -4.45 5.80
N ARG A 209 -11.35 -5.16 6.93
CA ARG A 209 -10.34 -6.10 7.42
C ARG A 209 -10.05 -7.22 6.41
N VAL A 210 -11.04 -7.64 5.62
CA VAL A 210 -10.88 -8.71 4.64
C VAL A 210 -9.97 -8.24 3.50
N SER A 211 -10.18 -7.04 2.97
CA SER A 211 -9.32 -6.43 1.96
C SER A 211 -7.88 -6.26 2.45
N ILE A 212 -7.69 -5.83 3.71
CA ILE A 212 -6.35 -5.72 4.32
C ILE A 212 -5.66 -7.10 4.39
N TRP A 213 -6.34 -8.13 4.89
CA TRP A 213 -5.75 -9.47 4.98
C TRP A 213 -5.41 -10.07 3.63
N LEU A 214 -6.26 -9.85 2.62
CA LEU A 214 -5.98 -10.30 1.26
C LEU A 214 -4.79 -9.56 0.65
N GLY A 215 -4.65 -8.26 0.93
CA GLY A 215 -3.51 -7.46 0.54
C GLY A 215 -2.21 -7.96 1.18
N ILE A 216 -2.20 -8.15 2.50
CA ILE A 216 -1.06 -8.69 3.25
C ILE A 216 -0.67 -10.07 2.73
N LYS A 217 -1.63 -10.98 2.57
CA LYS A 217 -1.35 -12.32 2.03
C LYS A 217 -0.67 -12.26 0.67
N SER A 218 -1.14 -11.36 -0.20
CA SER A 218 -0.57 -11.18 -1.54
C SER A 218 0.85 -10.63 -1.45
N LEU A 219 1.05 -9.57 -0.67
CA LEU A 219 2.36 -8.95 -0.43
C LEU A 219 3.39 -9.95 0.10
N LEU A 220 3.02 -10.71 1.13
CA LEU A 220 3.85 -11.75 1.71
C LEU A 220 4.36 -12.73 0.64
N GLY A 221 3.51 -13.13 -0.31
CA GLY A 221 3.90 -13.98 -1.44
C GLY A 221 5.04 -13.44 -2.31
N PHE A 222 5.31 -12.13 -2.27
CA PHE A 222 6.39 -11.46 -2.97
C PHE A 222 7.59 -11.10 -2.10
N LEU A 223 7.56 -11.37 -0.79
CA LEU A 223 8.70 -11.12 0.10
C LEU A 223 9.67 -12.31 0.12
N GLU A 224 10.96 -12.04 -0.04
CA GLU A 224 12.03 -12.96 0.36
C GLU A 224 12.31 -12.83 1.88
N PRO A 225 13.00 -13.80 2.49
CA PRO A 225 13.17 -13.86 3.96
C PRO A 225 13.69 -12.57 4.61
N PRO A 226 14.75 -11.90 4.08
CA PRO A 226 15.26 -10.68 4.71
C PRO A 226 14.24 -9.53 4.71
N ALA A 227 13.52 -9.33 3.60
CA ALA A 227 12.49 -8.30 3.50
C ALA A 227 11.30 -8.58 4.43
N PHE A 228 10.96 -9.85 4.66
CA PHE A 228 9.92 -10.23 5.60
C PHE A 228 10.34 -10.03 7.06
N GLU A 229 11.55 -10.47 7.41
CA GLU A 229 12.08 -10.36 8.77
C GLU A 229 12.26 -8.91 9.21
N GLU A 230 13.13 -8.17 8.51
CA GLU A 230 13.49 -6.80 8.86
C GLU A 230 12.33 -5.83 8.55
N GLY A 231 11.61 -6.09 7.44
CA GLY A 231 10.61 -5.18 6.92
C GLY A 231 9.21 -5.34 7.51
N ILE A 232 8.87 -6.51 8.08
CA ILE A 232 7.57 -6.77 8.69
C ILE A 232 7.71 -7.18 10.16
N LEU A 233 8.46 -8.25 10.47
CA LEU A 233 8.46 -8.81 11.82
C LEU A 233 9.16 -7.90 12.84
N GLU A 234 10.32 -7.34 12.49
CA GLU A 234 11.06 -6.44 13.38
C GLU A 234 10.37 -5.09 13.53
N ARG A 235 9.79 -4.56 12.45
CA ARG A 235 9.05 -3.29 12.46
C ARG A 235 7.70 -3.36 13.17
N TYR A 236 7.03 -4.51 13.08
CA TYR A 236 5.70 -4.71 13.64
C TYR A 236 5.70 -5.97 14.51
N PRO A 237 6.23 -5.92 15.74
CA PRO A 237 6.33 -7.10 16.61
C PRO A 237 5.00 -7.83 16.85
N ILE A 238 3.89 -7.09 16.85
CA ILE A 238 2.52 -7.62 17.01
C ILE A 238 2.01 -8.39 15.78
N PHE A 239 2.64 -8.25 14.62
CA PHE A 239 2.09 -8.75 13.35
C PHE A 239 1.86 -10.25 13.38
N LEU A 240 2.80 -11.00 13.97
CA LEU A 240 2.64 -12.42 14.11
C LEU A 240 1.43 -12.77 14.98
N ASP A 241 1.27 -12.12 16.13
CA ASP A 241 0.14 -12.37 17.03
C ASP A 241 -1.18 -12.05 16.32
N LEU A 242 -1.23 -10.96 15.54
CA LEU A 242 -2.38 -10.64 14.70
C LEU A 242 -2.70 -11.75 13.70
N VAL A 243 -1.69 -12.32 13.06
CA VAL A 243 -1.88 -13.44 12.14
C VAL A 243 -2.36 -14.69 12.88
N LEU A 244 -1.71 -15.05 14.00
CA LEU A 244 -2.08 -16.23 14.77
C LEU A 244 -3.51 -16.10 15.28
N ASN A 245 -3.90 -14.93 15.78
CA ASN A 245 -5.27 -14.62 16.19
C ASN A 245 -6.24 -14.67 15.00
N HIS A 246 -5.87 -14.16 13.82
CA HIS A 246 -6.72 -14.25 12.63
C HIS A 246 -6.96 -15.71 12.17
N ILE A 247 -5.95 -16.57 12.30
CA ILE A 247 -6.03 -17.99 11.92
C ILE A 247 -6.75 -18.81 13.01
N SER A 248 -6.45 -18.56 14.28
CA SER A 248 -7.02 -19.23 15.46
C SER A 248 -8.46 -18.81 15.74
N GLY A 249 -8.82 -17.56 15.39
CA GLY A 249 -10.08 -16.94 15.74
C GLY A 249 -11.29 -17.63 15.10
N ASP A 250 -12.26 -17.98 15.94
CA ASP A 250 -13.66 -18.04 15.53
C ASP A 250 -14.11 -16.60 15.36
N SER A 251 -13.93 -16.01 14.18
CA SER A 251 -14.57 -14.74 13.86
C SER A 251 -16.06 -15.00 13.70
N THR A 252 -16.76 -15.11 14.83
CA THR A 252 -18.22 -15.14 15.01
C THR A 252 -18.89 -13.80 14.71
N SER A 253 -18.16 -12.86 14.08
CA SER A 253 -18.64 -11.53 13.72
C SER A 253 -18.23 -11.17 12.30
N LEU A 254 -18.80 -11.87 11.31
CA LEU A 254 -19.50 -11.30 10.16
C LEU A 254 -19.93 -12.47 9.26
N GLU A 255 -21.21 -12.82 9.37
CA GLU A 255 -22.01 -13.58 8.41
C GLU A 255 -21.39 -14.87 7.83
N ALA A 256 -21.86 -15.98 8.42
CA ALA A 256 -21.78 -17.32 7.87
C ALA A 256 -22.34 -17.39 6.44
N LEU A 257 -21.46 -17.23 5.45
CA LEU A 257 -21.68 -17.63 4.05
C LEU A 257 -20.35 -17.65 3.25
N GLN A 258 -19.31 -18.35 3.73
CA GLN A 258 -18.18 -18.84 2.89
C GLN A 258 -17.14 -19.68 3.68
N ASP A 259 -17.57 -20.63 4.53
CA ASP A 259 -16.63 -21.43 5.37
C ASP A 259 -15.54 -22.19 4.59
N GLY A 260 -15.76 -22.48 3.30
CA GLY A 260 -14.76 -23.16 2.46
C GLY A 260 -13.60 -22.27 1.97
N GLU A 261 -13.87 -21.00 1.66
CA GLU A 261 -12.84 -20.08 1.14
C GLU A 261 -11.96 -19.53 2.25
N HIS A 262 -12.54 -19.20 3.40
CA HIS A 262 -11.80 -18.67 4.55
C HIS A 262 -10.81 -19.70 5.11
N GLU A 263 -11.23 -20.95 5.29
CA GLU A 263 -10.34 -22.00 5.78
C GLU A 263 -9.22 -22.33 4.78
N LYS A 264 -9.52 -22.29 3.47
CA LYS A 264 -8.50 -22.39 2.41
C LYS A 264 -7.52 -21.21 2.47
N GLN A 265 -8.01 -19.99 2.74
CA GLN A 265 -7.16 -18.80 2.88
C GLN A 265 -6.26 -18.89 4.12
N ARG A 266 -6.82 -19.28 5.29
CA ARG A 266 -6.08 -19.50 6.54
C ARG A 266 -4.96 -20.52 6.37
N ARG A 267 -5.25 -21.66 5.73
CA ARG A 267 -4.24 -22.69 5.43
C ARG A 267 -3.14 -22.19 4.51
N HIS A 268 -3.46 -21.41 3.48
CA HIS A 268 -2.44 -20.82 2.61
C HIS A 268 -1.54 -19.83 3.36
N PHE A 269 -2.13 -19.00 4.22
CA PHE A 269 -1.38 -18.04 5.02
C PHE A 269 -0.41 -18.75 5.97
N LEU A 270 -0.91 -19.76 6.67
CA LEU A 270 -0.13 -20.58 7.58
C LEU A 270 0.98 -21.35 6.86
N TYR A 271 0.68 -21.93 5.69
CA TYR A 271 1.67 -22.60 4.87
C TYR A 271 2.77 -21.64 4.42
N PHE A 272 2.41 -20.42 3.99
CA PHE A 272 3.38 -19.39 3.65
C PHE A 272 4.29 -19.06 4.83
N LEU A 273 3.73 -18.76 6.02
CA LEU A 273 4.53 -18.47 7.21
C LEU A 273 5.45 -19.63 7.57
N LEU A 274 4.93 -20.86 7.58
CA LEU A 274 5.72 -22.06 7.85
C LEU A 274 6.81 -22.33 6.80
N HIS A 275 6.69 -21.77 5.60
CA HIS A 275 7.72 -21.80 4.58
C HIS A 275 8.79 -20.73 4.80
N GLN A 276 8.45 -19.59 5.41
CA GLN A 276 9.41 -18.53 5.76
C GLN A 276 10.20 -18.84 7.03
N VAL A 277 9.58 -19.52 8.01
CA VAL A 277 10.22 -19.85 9.30
C VAL A 277 11.58 -20.57 9.15
N PRO A 278 11.74 -21.62 8.32
CA PRO A 278 13.00 -22.39 8.24
C PRO A 278 14.17 -21.64 7.63
N VAL A 279 13.88 -20.66 6.77
CA VAL A 279 14.88 -19.87 6.04
C VAL A 279 15.28 -18.60 6.79
N SER A 280 14.58 -18.27 7.87
CA SER A 280 14.84 -17.09 8.69
C SER A 280 15.81 -17.37 9.83
N SER A 281 16.72 -16.42 10.08
CA SER A 281 17.66 -16.48 11.22
C SER A 281 17.03 -16.10 12.56
N ASN A 282 15.92 -15.36 12.53
CA ASN A 282 15.22 -14.88 13.71
C ASN A 282 14.45 -15.97 14.48
N PHE A 283 14.44 -17.21 13.98
CA PHE A 283 13.80 -18.35 14.65
C PHE A 283 14.80 -19.32 15.27
N SER A 284 14.48 -19.77 16.49
CA SER A 284 15.22 -20.85 17.15
C SER A 284 15.31 -22.10 16.26
N VAL A 285 16.40 -22.85 16.39
CA VAL A 285 16.61 -24.11 15.65
C VAL A 285 15.45 -25.09 15.87
N LEU A 286 14.87 -25.08 17.08
CA LEU A 286 13.73 -25.92 17.42
C LEU A 286 12.47 -25.49 16.66
N THR A 287 12.19 -24.19 16.59
CA THR A 287 11.03 -23.63 15.86
C THR A 287 11.14 -23.91 14.37
N ARG A 288 12.33 -23.75 13.79
CA ARG A 288 12.60 -24.10 12.38
C ARG A 288 12.36 -25.58 12.09
N LYS A 289 12.87 -26.48 12.95
CA LYS A 289 12.68 -27.92 12.79
C LYS A 289 11.22 -28.33 12.90
N LYS A 290 10.47 -27.73 13.86
CA LYS A 290 9.04 -27.98 14.03
C LYS A 290 8.21 -27.46 12.84
N ALA A 291 8.53 -26.28 12.32
CA ALA A 291 7.86 -25.73 11.15
C ALA A 291 7.97 -26.66 9.93
N CYS A 292 9.17 -27.19 9.65
CA CYS A 292 9.39 -28.17 8.59
C CYS A 292 8.58 -29.47 8.78
N GLN A 293 8.37 -29.92 10.02
CA GLN A 293 7.60 -31.14 10.32
C GLN A 293 6.09 -30.94 10.11
N VAL A 294 5.57 -29.76 10.40
CA VAL A 294 4.13 -29.46 10.33
C VAL A 294 3.70 -29.02 8.93
N MET A 295 4.59 -28.41 8.16
CA MET A 295 4.33 -27.88 6.82
C MET A 295 3.67 -28.89 5.84
N PRO A 296 4.10 -30.17 5.74
CA PRO A 296 3.43 -31.16 4.87
C PRO A 296 1.98 -31.43 5.28
N ALA A 297 1.71 -31.42 6.59
CA ALA A 297 0.38 -31.69 7.12
C ALA A 297 -0.59 -30.53 6.91
N VAL A 298 -0.10 -29.28 6.91
CA VAL A 298 -0.87 -28.08 6.54
C VAL A 298 -1.25 -28.12 5.05
N LYS A 299 -0.29 -28.47 4.19
CA LYS A 299 -0.49 -28.56 2.73
C LYS A 299 -1.55 -29.58 2.35
N ASN A 300 -1.55 -30.74 3.01
CA ASN A 300 -2.45 -31.85 2.70
C ASN A 300 -3.80 -31.76 3.45
N GLY A 301 -4.05 -30.70 4.23
CA GLY A 301 -5.26 -30.55 5.02
C GLY A 301 -5.43 -31.59 6.15
N GLY A 302 -4.34 -32.27 6.54
CA GLY A 302 -4.37 -33.37 7.51
C GLY A 302 -4.44 -32.93 8.97
N ILE A 303 -4.27 -31.62 9.25
CA ILE A 303 -4.32 -31.04 10.59
C ILE A 303 -5.13 -29.74 10.56
N SER A 304 -6.01 -29.56 11.54
CA SER A 304 -6.78 -28.33 11.73
C SER A 304 -5.85 -27.12 11.99
N THR A 305 -6.15 -25.99 11.36
CA THR A 305 -5.48 -24.69 11.53
C THR A 305 -5.30 -24.31 13.01
N ARG A 306 -6.32 -24.52 13.85
CA ARG A 306 -6.23 -24.30 15.30
C ARG A 306 -5.18 -25.15 15.99
N LYS A 307 -5.08 -26.44 15.65
CA LYS A 307 -4.07 -27.32 16.25
C LYS A 307 -2.67 -26.81 15.92
N ILE A 308 -2.46 -26.33 14.69
CA ILE A 308 -1.16 -25.81 14.23
C ILE A 308 -0.82 -24.50 14.94
N CYS A 309 -1.78 -23.58 15.10
CA CYS A 309 -1.56 -22.37 15.90
C CYS A 309 -1.18 -22.72 17.35
N CYS A 310 -1.89 -23.65 17.99
CA CYS A 310 -1.48 -24.11 19.33
C CYS A 310 -0.07 -24.73 19.35
N TYR A 311 0.37 -25.39 18.28
CA TYR A 311 1.76 -25.90 18.18
C TYR A 311 2.78 -24.77 18.04
N LEU A 312 2.45 -23.69 17.32
CA LEU A 312 3.31 -22.51 17.14
C LEU A 312 3.36 -21.66 18.41
N GLU A 313 2.23 -21.45 19.08
CA GLU A 313 2.14 -20.73 20.37
C GLU A 313 2.90 -21.47 21.48
N ARG A 314 2.78 -22.81 21.55
CA ARG A 314 3.52 -23.65 22.53
C ARG A 314 5.00 -23.82 22.19
N GLY A 315 5.44 -23.31 21.05
CA GLY A 315 6.83 -23.29 20.61
C GLY A 315 7.63 -22.07 21.07
N VAL A 316 7.03 -21.21 21.92
CA VAL A 316 7.57 -20.01 22.60
C VAL A 316 8.59 -19.23 21.78
N TRP A 317 8.11 -18.11 21.23
CA TRP A 317 8.90 -17.03 20.66
C TRP A 317 9.73 -16.33 21.75
N ILE A 318 10.86 -16.94 22.11
CA ILE A 318 12.03 -16.34 22.79
C ILE A 318 13.29 -16.95 22.20
#